data_AF-A0A7S0HRW6-F1
#
_entry.id   AF-A0A7S0HRW6-F1
#
_cell.length_a   1.000
_cell.length_b   1.000
_cell.length_c   1.000
_cell.angle_alpha   90.00
_cell.angle_beta   90.00
_cell.angle_gamma   90.00
#
_symmetry.space_group_name_H-M   'P 1'
#
loop_
_entity.id
_entity.type
_entity.pdbx_description
1 polymer ?
#
loop_
_entity_poly.entity_id
_entity_poly.type
_entity_poly.pdbx_seq_one_letter_code
_entity_poly.pdbx_strand_id
1 'polypeptide(L)'
;TVTERGLEDQLLAVVVLLERPDLAKQKDDLIQQQNNFKIKLQELEDGILEQLASAEGDPTENIVLIENLEASKATSIEVAAKMIIAAETEVAINLASEMYRPVANRGSLMFFLLSDLFKIHTFHFYSLNSFDIVYQRAITGRIATGDEEAPAEEAAA
;
A
#
# COMPACT_ATOMS: atom_id res chain seq x y z
N THR A 1 -14.85 4.89 -15.12
CA THR A 1 -13.94 5.63 -16.02
C THR A 1 -12.65 5.90 -15.28
N VAL A 2 -11.51 5.61 -15.89
CA VAL A 2 -10.17 5.88 -15.32
C VAL A 2 -9.93 7.39 -15.37
N THR A 3 -9.38 7.97 -14.29
CA THR A 3 -8.99 9.39 -14.25
C THR A 3 -7.47 9.51 -14.41
N GLU A 4 -6.99 10.60 -15.00
CA GLU A 4 -5.55 10.85 -15.18
C GLU A 4 -4.77 10.75 -13.87
N ARG A 5 -5.29 11.39 -12.82
CA ARG A 5 -4.69 11.35 -11.49
C ARG A 5 -4.70 9.94 -10.88
N GLY A 6 -5.82 9.22 -11.01
CA GLY A 6 -5.94 7.87 -10.47
C GLY A 6 -4.97 6.89 -11.16
N LEU A 7 -4.82 7.01 -12.47
CA LEU A 7 -3.85 6.24 -13.22
C LEU A 7 -2.41 6.62 -12.84
N GLU A 8 -2.13 7.91 -12.67
CA GLU A 8 -0.81 8.37 -12.21
C GLU A 8 -0.42 7.74 -10.87
N ASP A 9 -1.35 7.65 -9.93
CA ASP A 9 -1.13 7.02 -8.63
C ASP A 9 -0.87 5.51 -8.74
N GLN A 10 -1.58 4.82 -9.63
CA GLN A 10 -1.33 3.41 -9.93
C GLN A 10 0.06 3.20 -10.56
N LEU A 11 0.41 4.00 -11.56
CA LEU A 11 1.69 3.90 -12.25
C LEU A 11 2.86 4.24 -11.34
N LEU A 12 2.68 5.16 -10.37
CA LEU A 12 3.71 5.44 -9.36
C LEU A 12 4.00 4.20 -8.50
N ALA A 13 2.95 3.53 -8.01
CA ALA A 13 3.11 2.32 -7.22
C ALA A 13 3.86 1.24 -8.00
N VAL A 14 3.55 1.07 -9.29
CA VAL A 14 4.25 0.14 -10.19
C VAL A 14 5.72 0.52 -10.37
N VAL A 15 6.03 1.79 -10.63
CA VAL A 15 7.43 2.25 -10.81
C VAL A 15 8.23 2.01 -9.54
N VAL A 16 7.70 2.39 -8.39
CA VAL A 16 8.39 2.21 -7.09
C VAL A 16 8.62 0.73 -6.81
N LEU A 17 7.65 -0.13 -7.09
CA LEU A 17 7.79 -1.58 -6.92
C LEU A 17 8.92 -2.16 -7.78
N LEU A 18 9.06 -1.69 -9.01
CA LEU A 18 10.04 -2.21 -9.97
C LEU A 18 11.45 -1.62 -9.76
N GLU A 19 11.56 -0.32 -9.50
CA GLU A 19 12.85 0.39 -9.34
C GLU A 19 13.40 0.30 -7.92
N ARG A 20 12.51 0.29 -6.91
CA ARG A 20 12.86 0.28 -5.48
C ARG A 20 12.08 -0.77 -4.71
N PRO A 21 12.30 -2.07 -5.01
CA PRO A 21 11.64 -3.16 -4.31
C PRO A 21 11.93 -3.15 -2.81
N ASP A 22 13.09 -2.63 -2.40
CA ASP A 22 13.45 -2.40 -1.00
C ASP A 22 12.51 -1.41 -0.30
N LEU A 23 12.18 -0.31 -0.97
CA LEU A 23 11.25 0.71 -0.46
C LEU A 23 9.82 0.17 -0.42
N ALA A 24 9.40 -0.55 -1.46
CA ALA A 24 8.10 -1.20 -1.51
C ALA A 24 7.92 -2.22 -0.37
N LYS A 25 8.96 -3.04 -0.11
CA LYS A 25 8.96 -3.98 1.01
C LYS A 25 8.93 -3.27 2.36
N GLN A 26 9.74 -2.23 2.55
CA GLN A 26 9.70 -1.44 3.79
C GLN A 26 8.33 -0.84 4.05
N LYS A 27 7.64 -0.36 3.00
CA LYS A 27 6.27 0.15 3.11
C LYS A 27 5.28 -0.94 3.55
N ASP A 28 5.36 -2.12 2.96
CA ASP A 28 4.50 -3.25 3.31
C ASP A 28 4.74 -3.72 4.75
N ASP A 29 6.00 -3.93 5.13
CA ASP A 29 6.40 -4.30 6.49
C ASP A 29 5.89 -3.26 7.52
N LEU A 30 6.00 -1.97 7.19
CA LEU A 30 5.53 -0.88 8.05
C LEU A 30 4.01 -0.89 8.22
N ILE A 31 3.25 -1.09 7.13
CA ILE A 31 1.78 -1.19 7.18
C ILE A 31 1.35 -2.38 8.04
N GLN A 32 2.00 -3.54 7.86
CA GLN A 32 1.72 -4.73 8.67
C GLN A 32 2.01 -4.47 10.16
N GLN A 33 3.14 -3.83 10.48
CA GLN A 33 3.47 -3.47 11.87
C GLN A 33 2.44 -2.50 12.47
N GLN A 34 2.06 -1.44 11.75
CA GLN A 34 1.05 -0.49 12.22
C GLN A 34 -0.31 -1.18 12.46
N ASN A 35 -0.72 -2.09 11.58
CA ASN A 35 -1.96 -2.85 11.76
C ASN A 35 -1.89 -3.77 12.98
N ASN A 36 -0.77 -4.48 13.16
CA ASN A 36 -0.55 -5.33 14.34
C ASN A 36 -0.57 -4.51 15.64
N PHE A 37 -0.01 -3.30 15.63
CA PHE A 37 -0.08 -2.39 16.79
C PHE A 37 -1.49 -1.92 17.09
N LYS A 38 -2.30 -1.59 16.07
CA LYS A 38 -3.71 -1.24 16.25
C LYS A 38 -4.51 -2.39 16.85
N ILE A 39 -4.33 -3.60 16.32
CA ILE A 39 -4.94 -4.82 16.88
C ILE A 39 -4.50 -5.01 18.32
N LYS A 40 -3.20 -4.87 18.61
CA LYS A 40 -2.69 -5.08 19.97
C LYS A 40 -3.24 -4.09 20.98
N LEU A 41 -3.38 -2.82 20.60
CA LEU A 41 -4.00 -1.80 21.44
C LEU A 41 -5.48 -2.12 21.72
N GLN A 42 -6.21 -2.59 20.70
CA GLN A 42 -7.60 -3.01 20.85
C GLN A 42 -7.73 -4.22 21.80
N GLU A 43 -6.88 -5.24 21.64
CA GLU A 43 -6.84 -6.39 22.55
C GLU A 43 -6.54 -5.98 24.01
N LEU A 44 -5.64 -5.02 24.20
CA LEU A 44 -5.33 -4.49 25.53
C LEU A 44 -6.52 -3.74 26.12
N GLU A 45 -7.21 -2.92 25.33
CA GLU A 45 -8.42 -2.21 25.74
C GLU A 45 -9.53 -3.19 26.14
N ASP A 46 -9.84 -4.16 25.28
CA ASP A 46 -10.86 -5.18 25.52
C ASP A 46 -10.54 -6.01 26.77
N GLY A 47 -9.27 -6.40 26.95
CA GLY A 47 -8.82 -7.14 28.12
C GLY A 47 -8.94 -6.34 29.43
N ILE A 48 -8.64 -5.04 29.41
CA ILE A 48 -8.83 -4.16 30.58
C ILE A 48 -10.32 -4.06 30.93
N LEU A 49 -11.19 -3.90 29.94
CA LEU A 49 -12.64 -3.81 30.15
C LEU A 49 -13.20 -5.11 30.73
N GLU A 50 -12.75 -6.26 30.24
CA GLU A 50 -13.13 -7.57 30.76
C GLU A 50 -12.69 -7.76 32.22
N GLN A 51 -11.44 -7.39 32.53
CA GLN A 51 -10.90 -7.48 33.89
C GLN A 51 -11.63 -6.56 34.87
N LEU A 52 -11.99 -5.34 34.45
CA LEU A 52 -12.78 -4.42 35.27
C LEU A 52 -14.22 -4.89 35.46
N ALA A 53 -14.83 -5.49 34.44
CA ALA A 53 -16.19 -6.02 34.52
C ALA A 53 -16.31 -7.29 35.38
N SER A 54 -15.24 -8.09 35.44
CA SER A 54 -15.18 -9.35 36.21
C SER A 54 -14.63 -9.18 37.63
N ALA A 55 -14.12 -8.00 37.98
CA ALA A 55 -13.61 -7.73 39.33
C ALA A 55 -14.74 -7.72 40.37
N GLU A 56 -14.74 -8.70 41.27
CA GLU A 56 -15.58 -8.72 42.47
C GLU A 56 -14.84 -8.06 43.65
N GLY A 57 -15.53 -7.19 44.42
CA GLY A 57 -14.93 -6.46 45.54
C GLY A 57 -14.36 -5.09 45.15
N ASP A 58 -13.52 -4.50 46.00
CA ASP A 58 -12.85 -3.23 45.71
C ASP A 58 -11.71 -3.45 44.70
N PRO A 59 -11.76 -2.85 43.49
CA PRO A 59 -10.71 -2.99 42.48
C PRO A 59 -9.34 -2.52 42.95
N THR A 60 -9.29 -1.62 43.94
CA THR A 60 -8.05 -1.07 44.48
C THR A 60 -7.31 -2.03 45.42
N GLU A 61 -7.99 -3.10 45.87
CA GLU A 61 -7.39 -4.16 46.69
C GLU A 61 -6.94 -5.37 45.85
N ASN A 62 -7.35 -5.43 44.58
CA ASN A 62 -7.00 -6.53 43.68
C ASN A 62 -5.61 -6.32 43.05
N ILE A 63 -4.58 -6.85 43.72
CA ILE A 63 -3.18 -6.75 43.28
C ILE A 63 -2.99 -7.28 41.85
N VAL A 64 -3.65 -8.39 41.49
CA VAL A 64 -3.53 -8.99 40.15
C VAL A 64 -4.09 -8.07 39.07
N LEU A 65 -5.21 -7.41 39.35
CA LEU A 65 -5.79 -6.41 38.45
C LEU A 65 -4.83 -5.22 38.27
N ILE A 66 -4.25 -4.72 39.36
CA ILE A 66 -3.31 -3.59 39.34
C ILE A 66 -2.06 -3.93 38.52
N GLU A 67 -1.45 -5.10 38.73
CA GLU A 67 -0.26 -5.54 37.97
C GLU A 67 -0.56 -5.66 36.47
N ASN A 68 -1.72 -6.21 36.10
CA ASN A 68 -2.13 -6.33 34.70
C ASN A 68 -2.40 -4.96 34.05
N LEU A 69 -3.00 -4.02 34.80
CA LEU A 69 -3.22 -2.65 34.34
C LEU A 69 -1.89 -1.92 34.13
N GLU A 70 -0.92 -2.09 35.04
CA GLU A 70 0.42 -1.51 34.90
C GLU A 70 1.17 -2.08 33.69
N ALA A 71 1.14 -3.40 33.49
CA ALA A 71 1.76 -4.05 32.33
C ALA A 71 1.11 -3.60 31.01
N SER A 72 -0.22 -3.48 30.99
CA SER A 72 -0.98 -3.01 29.83
C SER A 72 -0.67 -1.54 29.51
N LYS A 73 -0.59 -0.69 30.54
CA LYS A 73 -0.18 0.72 30.40
C LYS A 73 1.23 0.84 29.84
N ALA A 74 2.19 0.06 30.35
CA ALA A 74 3.57 0.07 29.86
C ALA A 74 3.63 -0.32 28.37
N THR A 75 2.92 -1.39 27.99
CA THR A 75 2.84 -1.86 26.60
C THR A 75 2.20 -0.81 25.69
N SER A 76 1.08 -0.20 26.10
CA SER A 76 0.41 0.84 25.32
C SER A 76 1.28 2.08 25.10
N ILE A 77 2.07 2.49 26.10
CA ILE A 77 3.01 3.60 25.97
C ILE A 77 4.11 3.25 24.94
N GLU A 78 4.66 2.04 25.01
CA GLU A 78 5.67 1.57 24.06
C GLU A 78 5.12 1.52 22.62
N VAL A 79 3.92 0.97 22.45
CA VAL A 79 3.26 0.89 21.13
C VAL A 79 2.97 2.30 20.60
N ALA A 80 2.47 3.22 21.42
CA ALA A 80 2.23 4.61 21.01
C ALA A 80 3.51 5.29 20.53
N ALA A 81 4.63 5.10 21.24
CA ALA A 81 5.93 5.63 20.82
C ALA A 81 6.38 5.04 19.47
N LYS A 82 6.23 3.72 19.27
CA LYS A 82 6.55 3.06 18.00
C LYS A 82 5.65 3.51 16.85
N MET A 83 4.37 3.79 17.11
CA MET A 83 3.46 4.30 16.09
C MET A 83 3.84 5.71 15.61
N ILE A 84 4.38 6.57 16.48
CA ILE A 84 4.89 7.88 16.09
C ILE A 84 6.08 7.73 15.13
N ILE A 85 7.05 6.89 15.48
CA ILE A 85 8.22 6.61 14.64
C ILE A 85 7.78 6.00 13.30
N ALA A 86 6.79 5.11 13.32
CA ALA A 86 6.24 4.50 12.12
C ALA A 86 5.60 5.56 11.19
N ALA A 87 4.86 6.52 11.74
CA ALA A 87 4.26 7.60 10.96
C ALA A 87 5.33 8.50 10.32
N GLU A 88 6.38 8.86 11.05
CA GLU A 88 7.51 9.62 10.50
C GLU A 88 8.23 8.86 9.38
N THR A 89 8.43 7.55 9.58
CA THR A 89 9.04 6.66 8.58
C THR A 89 8.15 6.55 7.33
N GLU A 90 6.84 6.48 7.49
CA GLU A 90 5.88 6.44 6.38
C GLU A 90 5.95 7.72 5.54
N VAL A 91 6.07 8.89 6.17
CA VAL A 91 6.28 10.16 5.47
C VAL A 91 7.57 10.13 4.67
N ALA A 92 8.67 9.64 5.24
CA ALA A 92 9.95 9.53 4.53
C ALA A 92 9.87 8.57 3.33
N ILE A 93 9.19 7.43 3.47
CA ILE A 93 8.95 6.46 2.40
C ILE A 93 8.11 7.08 1.27
N ASN A 94 7.04 7.82 1.63
CA ASN A 94 6.19 8.48 0.65
C ASN A 94 6.96 9.58 -0.09
N LEU A 95 7.76 10.40 0.60
CA LEU A 95 8.63 11.39 -0.05
C LEU A 95 9.63 10.75 -1.02
N ALA A 96 10.25 9.64 -0.63
CA ALA A 96 11.14 8.88 -1.51
C ALA A 96 10.39 8.29 -2.72
N SER A 97 9.14 7.86 -2.55
CA SER A 97 8.29 7.37 -3.63
C SER A 97 7.95 8.49 -4.61
N GLU A 98 7.63 9.69 -4.12
CA GLU A 98 7.28 10.87 -4.93
C GLU A 98 8.41 11.30 -5.89
N MET A 99 9.65 10.91 -5.64
CA MET A 99 10.77 11.14 -6.58
C MET A 99 10.54 10.48 -7.94
N TYR A 100 9.70 9.45 -8.01
CA TYR A 100 9.33 8.74 -9.24
C TYR A 100 8.05 9.27 -9.90
N ARG A 101 7.35 10.24 -9.28
CA ARG A 101 6.13 10.86 -9.81
C ARG A 101 6.27 11.35 -11.26
N PRO A 102 7.38 11.98 -11.70
CA PRO A 102 7.51 12.43 -13.08
C PRO A 102 7.40 11.30 -14.12
N VAL A 103 7.81 10.07 -13.77
CA VAL A 103 7.70 8.90 -14.64
C VAL A 103 6.23 8.47 -14.76
N ALA A 104 5.54 8.38 -13.62
CA ALA A 104 4.13 8.03 -13.56
C ALA A 104 3.23 9.05 -14.28
N ASN A 105 3.51 10.36 -14.10
CA ASN A 105 2.78 11.43 -14.78
C ASN A 105 2.91 11.33 -16.31
N ARG A 106 4.12 11.09 -16.81
CA ARG A 106 4.34 10.86 -18.24
C ARG A 106 3.63 9.60 -18.72
N GLY A 107 3.65 8.51 -17.94
CA GLY A 107 2.92 7.29 -18.27
C GLY A 107 1.41 7.53 -18.39
N SER A 108 0.82 8.24 -17.42
CA SER A 108 -0.61 8.58 -17.43
C SER A 108 -0.95 9.42 -18.66
N LEU A 109 -0.19 10.49 -18.92
CA LEU A 109 -0.37 11.32 -20.12
C LEU A 109 -0.32 10.51 -21.43
N MET A 110 0.66 9.61 -21.55
CA MET A 110 0.80 8.75 -22.74
C MET A 110 -0.40 7.83 -22.94
N PHE A 111 -0.95 7.25 -21.86
CA PHE A 111 -2.14 6.41 -21.96
C PHE A 111 -3.37 7.20 -22.44
N PHE A 112 -3.58 8.43 -21.95
CA PHE A 112 -4.72 9.24 -22.38
C PHE A 112 -4.56 9.77 -23.81
N LEU A 113 -3.33 10.10 -24.25
CA LEU A 113 -3.05 10.39 -25.65
C LEU A 113 -3.32 9.18 -26.55
N LEU A 114 -2.92 7.99 -26.13
CA LEU A 114 -3.18 6.74 -26.84
C LEU A 114 -4.68 6.42 -26.90
N SER A 115 -5.38 6.66 -25.80
CA SER A 115 -6.84 6.51 -25.72
C SER A 115 -7.53 7.45 -26.69
N ASP A 116 -7.06 8.68 -26.84
CA ASP A 116 -7.65 9.65 -27.76
C ASP A 116 -7.44 9.32 -29.25
N LEU A 117 -6.55 8.37 -29.57
CA LEU A 117 -6.23 7.97 -30.94
C LEU A 117 -7.41 7.29 -31.66
N PHE A 118 -8.38 6.72 -30.91
CA PHE A 118 -9.61 6.17 -31.49
C PHE A 118 -10.41 7.23 -32.26
N LYS A 119 -10.28 8.52 -31.87
CA LYS A 119 -10.97 9.65 -32.52
C LYS A 119 -10.53 9.83 -33.98
N ILE A 120 -9.33 9.36 -34.34
CA ILE A 120 -8.83 9.37 -35.72
C ILE A 120 -9.37 8.17 -36.49
N HIS A 121 -9.25 6.98 -35.92
CA HIS A 121 -9.78 5.75 -36.51
C HIS A 121 -10.06 4.70 -35.42
N THR A 122 -11.20 4.04 -35.49
CA THR A 122 -11.71 3.07 -34.50
C THR A 122 -10.81 1.85 -34.29
N PHE A 123 -9.89 1.58 -35.21
CA PHE A 123 -8.89 0.52 -35.06
C PHE A 123 -7.85 0.79 -33.95
N HIS A 124 -7.63 2.06 -33.58
CA HIS A 124 -6.67 2.45 -32.54
C HIS A 124 -7.28 2.41 -31.14
N PHE A 125 -7.88 1.27 -30.77
CA PHE A 125 -8.43 1.05 -29.45
C PHE A 125 -7.48 0.19 -28.63
N TYR A 126 -7.01 0.71 -27.50
CA TYR A 126 -6.04 0.03 -26.65
C TYR A 126 -6.59 -0.13 -25.24
N SER A 127 -6.42 -1.33 -24.68
CA SER A 127 -6.78 -1.58 -23.29
C SER A 127 -5.71 -1.01 -22.35
N LEU A 128 -6.11 -0.65 -21.13
CA LEU A 128 -5.18 -0.26 -20.07
C LEU A 128 -4.20 -1.39 -19.75
N ASN A 129 -4.67 -2.64 -19.76
CA ASN A 129 -3.83 -3.81 -19.51
C ASN A 129 -2.68 -3.94 -20.53
N SER A 130 -2.97 -3.72 -21.82
CA SER A 130 -1.95 -3.75 -22.86
C SER A 130 -0.92 -2.63 -22.68
N PHE A 131 -1.36 -1.45 -22.25
CA PHE A 131 -0.47 -0.35 -21.89
C PHE A 131 0.42 -0.69 -20.69
N ASP A 132 -0.16 -1.24 -19.62
CA ASP A 132 0.57 -1.61 -18.39
C ASP A 132 1.71 -2.60 -18.67
N ILE A 133 1.47 -3.61 -19.52
CA ILE A 133 2.51 -4.57 -19.93
C ILE A 133 3.69 -3.85 -20.59
N VAL A 134 3.41 -2.96 -21.54
CA VAL A 134 4.46 -2.20 -22.26
C VAL A 134 5.18 -1.24 -21.31
N TYR A 135 4.44 -0.58 -20.41
CA TYR A 135 4.98 0.33 -19.41
C TYR A 135 5.95 -0.37 -18.45
N GLN A 136 5.56 -1.52 -17.89
CA GLN A 136 6.43 -2.33 -17.02
C GLN A 136 7.65 -2.87 -17.77
N ARG A 137 7.48 -3.30 -19.03
CA ARG A 137 8.57 -3.73 -19.89
C ARG A 137 9.57 -2.60 -20.15
N ALA A 138 9.08 -1.38 -20.37
CA ALA A 138 9.91 -0.20 -20.58
C ALA A 138 10.75 0.15 -19.33
N ILE A 139 10.19 0.03 -18.13
CA ILE A 139 10.90 0.27 -16.86
C ILE A 139 11.97 -0.80 -16.62
N THR A 140 11.63 -2.08 -16.81
CA THR A 140 12.57 -3.19 -16.55
C THR A 140 13.67 -3.36 -17.60
N GLY A 141 13.63 -2.59 -18.69
CA GLY A 141 14.62 -2.64 -19.77
C GLY A 141 14.64 -3.94 -20.56
N ARG A 142 13.63 -4.82 -20.40
CA ARG A 142 13.52 -6.05 -21.19
C ARG A 142 13.05 -5.70 -22.60
N ILE A 143 13.99 -5.58 -23.54
CA ILE A 143 13.64 -5.55 -24.96
C ILE A 143 13.00 -6.90 -25.28
N ALA A 144 11.77 -6.87 -25.81
CA ALA A 144 11.14 -8.08 -26.32
C ALA A 144 12.03 -8.64 -27.42
N THR A 145 12.76 -9.73 -27.13
CA THR A 145 13.39 -10.53 -28.16
C THR A 145 12.28 -11.31 -28.86
N GLY A 146 11.59 -10.66 -29.80
CA GLY A 146 10.84 -11.26 -30.92
C GLY A 146 9.73 -12.29 -30.69
N ASP A 147 9.68 -13.03 -29.59
CA ASP A 147 9.11 -14.38 -29.54
C ASP A 147 8.14 -14.61 -28.38
N GLU A 148 7.55 -13.55 -27.81
CA GLU A 148 6.35 -13.71 -26.98
C GLU A 148 5.13 -13.33 -27.82
N GLU A 149 4.61 -14.33 -28.54
CA GLU A 149 3.27 -14.31 -29.13
C GLU A 149 2.27 -13.84 -28.06
N ALA A 150 1.54 -12.78 -28.37
CA ALA A 150 0.40 -12.36 -27.57
C ALA A 150 -0.57 -13.56 -27.45
N PRO A 151 -1.10 -13.87 -26.25
CA PRO A 151 -2.10 -14.91 -26.13
C PRO A 151 -3.27 -14.53 -27.03
N ALA A 152 -3.57 -15.41 -27.98
CA ALA A 152 -4.68 -15.26 -28.91
C ALA A 152 -5.95 -15.01 -28.10
N GLU A 153 -6.52 -13.82 -28.29
CA GLU A 153 -7.82 -13.46 -27.76
C GLU A 153 -8.83 -14.46 -28.33
N GLU A 154 -9.35 -15.32 -27.47
CA GLU A 154 -10.37 -16.31 -27.79
C GLU A 154 -11.62 -15.54 -28.23
N ALA A 155 -11.78 -15.41 -29.55
CA ALA A 155 -12.98 -14.88 -30.16
C ALA A 155 -14.15 -15.81 -29.80
N ALA A 156 -14.95 -15.35 -28.85
CA ALA A 156 -16.24 -15.94 -28.52
C ALA A 156 -17.09 -16.10 -29.79
N ALA A 157 -17.53 -17.34 -30.01
CA ALA A 157 -18.70 -17.69 -30.81
C ALA A 157 -19.76 -18.26 -29.87
#